data_AF-A0A9D5AMA3-F1
#
_entry.id   AF-A0A9D5AMA3-F1
#
_cell.length_a   1.000
_cell.length_b   1.000
_cell.length_c   1.000
_cell.angle_alpha   90.00
_cell.angle_beta   90.00
_cell.angle_gamma   90.00
#
_symmetry.space_group_name_H-M   'P 1'
#
loop_
_entity.id
_entity.type
_entity.pdbx_description
1 polymer ?
#
loop_
_entity_poly.entity_id
_entity_poly.type
_entity_poly.pdbx_seq_one_letter_code
_entity_poly.pdbx_strand_id
1 'polypeptide(L)'
;MASSSAVGTLVVGAFIAPPAIAPPPRQKKLPKNSPGNRTDMAWKHGIVDPDNPRKIQCKYCQKKSSQPSINAVLKKGLRDDACQAIARFFYNNDIPFNVARTEEFTIMCDMISIHGNGFKPPSYHDLRIKLLNQEIKLTHEALEEHRKEWRNIRCTIMTYGWTDRKRTTILNFLVNSPKGTVF
;
A
#
# COMPACT_ATOMS: atom_id res chain seq x y z
N MET A 1 -21.95 19.60 -65.27
CA MET A 1 -21.20 18.66 -64.40
C MET A 1 -22.20 18.02 -63.46
N ALA A 2 -22.55 16.76 -63.67
CA ALA A 2 -23.26 15.93 -62.69
C ALA A 2 -22.99 14.48 -63.08
N SER A 3 -22.15 13.84 -62.28
CA SER A 3 -21.47 12.58 -62.58
C SER A 3 -22.28 11.39 -62.08
N SER A 4 -22.23 10.34 -62.88
CA SER A 4 -22.83 9.00 -62.70
C SER A 4 -22.50 8.33 -61.35
N SER A 5 -23.51 7.75 -60.69
CA SER A 5 -23.38 6.89 -59.51
C SER A 5 -23.38 5.41 -59.93
N ALA A 6 -22.25 4.72 -59.78
CA ALA A 6 -22.17 3.27 -59.95
C ALA A 6 -22.34 2.58 -58.59
N VAL A 7 -23.32 1.67 -58.51
CA VAL A 7 -23.61 0.81 -57.36
C VAL A 7 -22.66 -0.39 -57.43
N GLY A 8 -21.71 -0.46 -56.49
CA GLY A 8 -20.81 -1.61 -56.32
C GLY A 8 -21.19 -2.41 -55.08
N THR A 9 -21.77 -3.59 -55.28
CA THR A 9 -22.09 -4.57 -54.24
C THR A 9 -20.79 -5.27 -53.78
N LEU A 10 -20.36 -5.02 -52.54
CA LEU A 10 -19.24 -5.72 -51.91
C LEU A 10 -19.74 -7.02 -51.26
N VAL A 11 -19.30 -8.15 -51.79
CA VAL A 11 -19.57 -9.48 -51.24
C VAL A 11 -18.71 -9.66 -49.99
N VAL A 12 -19.33 -9.77 -48.82
CA VAL A 12 -18.63 -10.00 -47.55
C VAL A 12 -18.23 -11.48 -47.48
N GLY A 13 -16.96 -11.78 -47.76
CA GLY A 13 -16.37 -13.09 -47.55
C GLY A 13 -16.23 -13.39 -46.05
N ALA A 14 -16.92 -14.42 -45.57
CA ALA A 14 -16.80 -14.91 -44.20
C ALA A 14 -15.42 -15.55 -43.99
N PHE A 15 -14.54 -14.86 -43.25
CA PHE A 15 -13.33 -15.47 -42.71
C PHE A 15 -13.71 -16.42 -41.56
N ILE A 16 -13.67 -17.73 -41.81
CA ILE A 16 -13.73 -18.74 -40.75
C ILE A 16 -12.38 -18.72 -40.04
N ALA A 17 -12.36 -18.27 -38.79
CA ALA A 17 -11.18 -18.37 -37.94
C ALA A 17 -10.88 -19.85 -37.63
N PRO A 18 -9.61 -20.31 -37.73
CA PRO A 18 -9.27 -21.67 -37.35
C PRO A 18 -9.48 -21.89 -35.84
N PRO A 19 -9.80 -23.12 -35.40
CA PRO A 19 -10.07 -23.41 -34.00
C PRO A 19 -8.83 -23.13 -33.14
N ALA A 20 -9.00 -22.36 -32.08
CA ALA A 20 -7.95 -22.07 -31.12
C ALA A 20 -7.49 -23.36 -30.44
N ILE A 21 -6.27 -23.80 -30.74
CA ILE A 21 -5.59 -24.87 -30.02
C ILE A 21 -5.34 -24.35 -28.60
N ALA A 22 -5.99 -24.96 -27.60
CA ALA A 22 -5.76 -24.63 -26.20
C ALA A 22 -4.27 -24.81 -25.87
N PRO A 23 -3.62 -23.83 -25.20
CA PRO A 23 -2.23 -23.98 -24.81
C PRO A 23 -2.09 -25.20 -23.90
N PRO A 24 -1.01 -25.99 -24.04
CA PRO A 24 -0.79 -27.15 -23.19
C PRO A 24 -0.81 -26.73 -21.72
N PRO A 25 -1.34 -27.57 -20.82
CA PRO A 25 -1.38 -27.24 -19.40
C PRO A 25 0.03 -26.89 -18.95
N ARG A 26 0.18 -25.68 -18.36
CA ARG A 26 1.47 -25.18 -17.88
C ARG A 26 2.05 -26.20 -16.91
N GLN A 27 3.05 -26.96 -17.37
CA GLN A 27 3.77 -27.89 -16.52
C GLN A 27 4.35 -27.08 -15.37
N LYS A 28 3.90 -27.38 -14.14
CA LYS A 28 4.52 -26.83 -12.94
C LYS A 28 5.97 -27.31 -12.98
N LYS A 29 6.90 -26.41 -13.31
CA LYS A 29 8.33 -26.72 -13.25
C LYS A 29 8.60 -27.27 -11.85
N LEU A 30 8.90 -28.56 -11.80
CA LEU A 30 9.26 -29.25 -10.57
C LEU A 30 10.44 -28.49 -9.94
N PRO A 31 10.37 -28.13 -8.65
CA PRO A 31 11.47 -27.45 -7.99
C PRO A 31 12.75 -28.31 -8.12
N LYS A 32 13.90 -27.65 -8.29
CA LYS A 32 15.22 -28.30 -8.46
C LYS A 32 15.58 -29.33 -7.38
N ASN A 33 14.81 -29.38 -6.28
CA ASN A 33 14.96 -30.30 -5.16
C ASN A 33 14.14 -31.59 -5.31
N SER A 34 13.66 -31.93 -6.51
CA SER A 34 12.92 -33.17 -6.78
C SER A 34 13.80 -34.42 -6.55
N PRO A 35 13.23 -35.57 -6.16
CA PRO A 35 14.01 -36.80 -5.95
C PRO A 35 14.72 -37.20 -7.24
N GLY A 36 16.03 -37.42 -7.19
CA GLY A 36 16.85 -37.84 -8.34
C GLY A 36 18.05 -36.93 -8.68
N ASN A 37 18.10 -35.69 -8.15
CA ASN A 37 19.16 -34.72 -8.50
C ASN A 37 19.88 -34.10 -7.27
N ARG A 38 19.88 -34.80 -6.13
CA ARG A 38 20.36 -34.27 -4.84
C ARG A 38 21.80 -34.77 -4.55
N THR A 39 22.79 -33.88 -4.59
CA THR A 39 24.19 -34.19 -4.24
C THR A 39 24.55 -33.88 -2.79
N ASP A 40 23.72 -33.13 -2.06
CA ASP A 40 23.96 -32.76 -0.67
C ASP A 40 23.65 -33.93 0.28
N MET A 41 24.63 -34.28 1.13
CA MET A 41 24.59 -35.41 2.07
C MET A 41 23.46 -35.31 3.10
N ALA A 42 23.00 -34.09 3.42
CA ALA A 42 21.90 -33.84 4.36
C ALA A 42 20.59 -34.53 3.93
N TRP A 43 20.39 -34.75 2.62
CA TRP A 43 19.18 -35.41 2.10
C TRP A 43 19.13 -36.92 2.35
N LYS A 44 20.25 -37.57 2.69
CA LYS A 44 20.23 -38.98 3.12
C LYS A 44 19.47 -39.17 4.44
N HIS A 45 19.39 -38.10 5.22
CA HIS A 45 18.87 -38.10 6.59
C HIS A 45 17.49 -37.41 6.72
N GLY A 46 16.93 -36.89 5.63
CA GLY A 46 15.63 -36.22 5.59
C GLY A 46 14.60 -36.94 4.72
N ILE A 47 13.36 -37.03 5.17
CA ILE A 47 12.20 -37.52 4.41
C ILE A 47 11.35 -36.31 4.04
N VAL A 48 10.97 -36.16 2.77
CA VAL A 48 10.04 -35.09 2.36
C VAL A 48 8.64 -35.44 2.84
N ASP A 49 7.96 -34.49 3.46
CA ASP A 49 6.58 -34.68 3.91
C ASP A 49 5.66 -34.92 2.68
N PRO A 50 4.92 -36.05 2.61
CA PRO A 50 4.07 -36.37 1.47
C PRO A 50 2.99 -35.33 1.21
N ASP A 51 2.53 -34.63 2.25
CA ASP A 51 1.50 -33.60 2.14
C ASP A 51 2.07 -32.22 1.75
N ASN A 52 3.36 -31.98 2.01
CA ASN A 52 4.00 -30.70 1.68
C ASN A 52 5.47 -30.87 1.29
N PRO A 53 5.80 -30.77 -0.01
CA PRO A 53 7.15 -31.01 -0.51
C PRO A 53 8.21 -29.98 -0.04
N ARG A 54 7.82 -28.90 0.65
CA ARG A 54 8.73 -27.92 1.25
C ARG A 54 9.14 -28.27 2.68
N LYS A 55 8.48 -29.23 3.31
CA LYS A 55 8.79 -29.71 4.66
C LYS A 55 9.63 -30.97 4.56
N ILE A 56 10.72 -30.99 5.31
CA ILE A 56 11.62 -32.13 5.43
C ILE A 56 11.56 -32.58 6.89
N GLN A 57 11.26 -33.85 7.09
CA GLN A 57 11.29 -34.49 8.39
C GLN A 57 12.64 -35.17 8.60
N CYS A 58 13.32 -34.85 9.70
CA CYS A 58 14.54 -35.55 10.07
C CYS A 58 14.23 -36.99 10.50
N LYS A 59 14.99 -37.96 9.98
CA LYS A 59 14.82 -39.39 10.31
C LYS A 59 15.13 -39.72 11.78
N TYR A 60 16.02 -38.98 12.42
CA TYR A 60 16.53 -39.30 13.76
C TYR A 60 15.72 -38.64 14.88
N CYS A 61 15.22 -37.42 14.66
CA CYS A 61 14.52 -36.66 15.70
C CYS A 61 13.07 -36.33 15.35
N GLN A 62 12.57 -36.80 14.20
CA GLN A 62 11.20 -36.59 13.69
C GLN A 62 10.75 -35.13 13.56
N LYS A 63 11.64 -34.16 13.80
CA LYS A 63 11.35 -32.73 13.64
C LYS A 63 11.13 -32.41 12.16
N LYS A 64 10.04 -31.72 11.87
CA LYS A 64 9.73 -31.15 10.55
C LYS A 64 10.35 -29.77 10.46
N SER A 65 11.29 -29.57 9.54
CA SER A 65 11.83 -28.26 9.19
C SER A 65 11.36 -27.88 7.79
N SER A 66 10.95 -26.62 7.62
CA SER A 66 10.67 -26.07 6.29
C SER A 66 11.86 -25.23 5.90
N GLN A 67 12.46 -25.48 4.74
CA GLN A 67 13.45 -24.55 4.21
C GLN A 67 12.71 -23.28 3.76
N PRO A 68 13.03 -22.09 4.33
CA PRO A 68 12.50 -20.85 3.79
C PRO A 68 13.06 -20.64 2.39
N SER A 69 12.26 -20.07 1.48
CA SER A 69 12.79 -19.70 0.18
C SER A 69 13.79 -18.55 0.36
N ILE A 70 14.78 -18.46 -0.54
CA ILE A 70 15.72 -17.33 -0.57
C ILE A 70 14.96 -15.99 -0.59
N ASN A 71 13.85 -15.92 -1.33
CA ASN A 71 12.96 -14.77 -1.35
C ASN A 71 12.32 -14.46 0.01
N ALA A 72 11.96 -15.46 0.81
CA ALA A 72 11.40 -15.26 2.14
C ALA A 72 12.47 -14.75 3.12
N VAL A 73 13.70 -15.26 3.02
CA VAL A 73 14.82 -14.81 3.85
C VAL A 73 15.23 -13.38 3.48
N LEU A 74 15.39 -13.07 2.19
CA LEU A 74 15.71 -11.73 1.70
C LEU A 74 14.63 -10.71 2.08
N LYS A 75 13.35 -11.06 1.91
CA LYS A 75 12.23 -10.18 2.31
C LYS A 75 12.18 -9.95 3.82
N LYS A 76 12.57 -10.95 4.62
CA LYS A 76 12.67 -10.79 6.07
C LYS A 76 13.79 -9.82 6.45
N GLY A 77 14.97 -9.96 5.85
CA GLY A 77 16.08 -9.01 6.05
C GLY A 77 15.69 -7.58 5.65
N LEU A 78 15.07 -7.43 4.48
CA LEU A 78 14.62 -6.12 3.98
C LEU A 78 13.55 -5.47 4.88
N ARG A 79 12.67 -6.29 5.47
CA ARG A 79 11.68 -5.82 6.45
C ARG A 79 12.36 -5.36 7.74
N ASP A 80 13.32 -6.13 8.25
CA ASP A 80 13.99 -5.81 9.50
C ASP A 80 14.81 -4.51 9.35
N ASP A 81 15.48 -4.31 8.22
CA ASP A 81 16.18 -3.05 7.88
C ASP A 81 15.22 -1.85 7.79
N ALA A 82 14.08 -2.02 7.12
CA ALA A 82 13.06 -0.98 7.01
C ALA A 82 12.47 -0.61 8.39
N CYS A 83 12.13 -1.61 9.21
CA CYS A 83 11.65 -1.41 10.57
C CYS A 83 12.70 -0.68 11.44
N GLN A 84 13.98 -1.03 11.32
CA GLN A 84 15.06 -0.37 12.04
C GLN A 84 15.24 1.09 11.62
N ALA A 85 15.08 1.40 10.32
CA ALA A 85 15.13 2.78 9.81
C ALA A 85 13.96 3.62 10.32
N ILE A 86 12.73 3.07 10.31
CA ILE A 86 11.55 3.72 10.87
C ILE A 86 11.74 3.98 12.36
N ALA A 87 12.21 3.00 13.13
CA ALA A 87 12.44 3.16 14.57
C ALA A 87 13.44 4.29 14.85
N ARG A 88 14.55 4.36 14.11
CA ARG A 88 15.53 5.45 14.22
C ARG A 88 14.92 6.82 13.89
N PHE A 89 14.05 6.89 12.89
CA PHE A 89 13.34 8.13 12.55
C PHE A 89 12.48 8.62 13.71
N PHE A 90 11.75 7.71 14.39
CA PHE A 90 10.96 8.06 15.57
C PHE A 90 11.84 8.55 16.73
N TYR A 91 12.90 7.80 17.05
CA TYR A 91 13.76 8.12 18.19
C TYR A 91 14.54 9.44 17.99
N ASN A 92 15.08 9.68 16.79
CA ASN A 92 15.91 10.85 16.54
C ASN A 92 15.12 12.15 16.41
N ASN A 93 13.80 12.09 16.17
CA ASN A 93 12.94 13.26 16.00
C ASN A 93 11.90 13.38 17.13
N ASP A 94 12.08 12.65 18.23
CA ASP A 94 11.19 12.65 19.40
C ASP A 94 9.70 12.44 19.04
N ILE A 95 9.43 11.58 18.04
CA ILE A 95 8.07 11.32 17.56
C ILE A 95 7.37 10.36 18.52
N PRO A 96 6.20 10.72 19.09
CA PRO A 96 5.45 9.83 19.97
C PRO A 96 5.04 8.53 19.26
N PHE A 97 5.19 7.39 19.94
CA PHE A 97 4.85 6.07 19.37
C PHE A 97 3.36 5.92 19.02
N ASN A 98 2.48 6.75 19.58
CA ASN A 98 1.07 6.78 19.22
C ASN A 98 0.87 7.12 17.72
N VAL A 99 1.80 7.84 17.08
CA VAL A 99 1.75 8.12 15.63
C VAL A 99 1.74 6.82 14.82
N ALA A 100 2.44 5.78 15.26
CA ALA A 100 2.45 4.50 14.55
C ALA A 100 1.10 3.74 14.61
N ARG A 101 0.14 4.19 15.43
CA ARG A 101 -1.21 3.62 15.52
C ARG A 101 -2.22 4.36 14.65
N THR A 102 -1.87 5.52 14.09
CA THR A 102 -2.81 6.29 13.30
C THR A 102 -2.95 5.71 11.90
N GLU A 103 -4.09 5.97 11.26
CA GLU A 103 -4.36 5.46 9.92
C GLU A 103 -3.42 6.09 8.89
N GLU A 104 -3.08 7.37 9.07
CA GLU A 104 -2.20 8.13 8.18
C GLU A 104 -0.80 7.53 8.11
N PHE A 105 -0.29 6.97 9.22
CA PHE A 105 1.00 6.28 9.22
C PHE A 105 0.95 5.02 8.34
N THR A 106 -0.14 4.26 8.42
CA THR A 106 -0.34 3.06 7.60
C THR A 106 -0.49 3.43 6.13
N ILE A 107 -1.34 4.42 5.82
CA ILE A 107 -1.54 4.95 4.47
C ILE A 107 -0.21 5.45 3.88
N MET A 108 0.61 6.16 4.65
CA MET A 108 1.93 6.62 4.19
C MET A 108 2.82 5.43 3.78
N CYS A 109 2.94 4.41 4.63
CA CYS A 109 3.73 3.22 4.33
C CYS A 109 3.21 2.48 3.08
N ASP A 110 1.89 2.35 2.94
CA ASP A 110 1.26 1.70 1.80
C ASP A 110 1.50 2.47 0.50
N MET A 111 1.33 3.79 0.50
CA MET A 111 1.56 4.63 -0.68
C MET A 111 3.03 4.62 -1.11
N ILE A 112 3.97 4.63 -0.16
CA ILE A 112 5.41 4.47 -0.45
C ILE A 112 5.66 3.09 -1.05
N SER A 113 5.04 2.04 -0.51
CA SER A 113 5.19 0.68 -1.02
C SER A 113 4.59 0.50 -2.42
N ILE A 114 3.46 1.13 -2.70
CA ILE A 114 2.79 1.11 -4.02
C ILE A 114 3.65 1.83 -5.07
N HIS A 115 4.22 2.98 -4.73
CA HIS A 115 5.15 3.67 -5.63
C HIS A 115 6.40 2.82 -5.89
N GLY A 116 6.92 2.16 -4.85
CA GLY A 116 8.07 1.27 -4.96
C GLY A 116 9.39 2.02 -5.18
N ASN A 117 10.35 1.34 -5.80
CA ASN A 117 11.72 1.83 -5.90
C ASN A 117 11.81 3.14 -6.70
N GLY A 118 12.59 4.11 -6.20
CA GLY A 118 12.73 5.43 -6.80
C GLY A 118 11.76 6.48 -6.25
N PHE A 119 10.91 6.14 -5.28
CA PHE A 119 10.18 7.14 -4.51
C PHE A 119 11.16 8.13 -3.87
N LYS A 120 10.93 9.42 -4.10
CA LYS A 120 11.66 10.51 -3.45
C LYS A 120 10.74 11.12 -2.40
N PRO A 121 11.11 11.05 -1.10
CA PRO A 121 10.35 11.73 -0.07
C PRO A 121 10.21 13.23 -0.38
N PRO A 122 9.10 13.86 0.04
CA PRO A 122 8.90 15.28 -0.17
C PRO A 122 10.00 16.08 0.52
N SER A 123 10.46 17.16 -0.11
CA SER A 123 11.44 18.04 0.50
C SER A 123 10.81 18.86 1.63
N TYR A 124 11.66 19.45 2.49
CA TYR A 124 11.21 20.38 3.53
C TYR A 124 10.33 21.52 2.97
N HIS A 125 10.70 22.05 1.81
CA HIS A 125 9.95 23.13 1.16
C HIS A 125 8.62 22.64 0.58
N ASP A 126 8.58 21.43 0.03
CA ASP A 126 7.34 20.85 -0.48
C ASP A 126 6.34 20.61 0.65
N LEU A 127 6.79 20.08 1.80
CA LEU A 127 5.96 19.88 2.99
C LEU A 127 5.41 21.20 3.55
N ARG A 128 6.29 22.18 3.79
CA ARG A 128 5.91 23.44 4.43
C ARG A 128 4.99 24.31 3.58
N ILE A 129 5.05 24.20 2.25
CA ILE A 129 4.33 25.11 1.35
C ILE A 129 3.36 24.37 0.44
N LYS A 130 3.86 23.54 -0.46
CA LYS A 130 3.01 23.00 -1.54
C LYS A 130 1.96 22.03 -1.01
N LEU A 131 2.39 21.04 -0.23
CA LEU A 131 1.51 20.02 0.34
C LEU A 131 0.60 20.62 1.40
N LEU A 132 1.13 21.52 2.25
CA LEU A 132 0.31 22.26 3.21
C LEU A 132 -0.79 23.09 2.53
N ASN A 133 -0.47 23.81 1.44
CA ASN A 133 -1.46 24.59 0.70
C ASN A 133 -2.50 23.71 0.00
N GLN A 134 -2.14 22.49 -0.41
CA GLN A 134 -3.10 21.53 -0.93
C GLN A 134 -4.05 21.05 0.17
N GLU A 135 -3.53 20.71 1.34
CA GLU A 135 -4.34 20.29 2.48
C GLU A 135 -5.30 21.39 2.95
N ILE A 136 -4.84 22.65 2.96
CA ILE A 136 -5.68 23.82 3.26
C ILE A 136 -6.85 23.92 2.28
N LYS A 137 -6.60 23.68 0.97
CA LYS A 137 -7.68 23.70 -0.04
C LYS A 137 -8.68 22.58 0.19
N LEU A 138 -8.21 21.36 0.41
CA LEU A 138 -9.07 20.20 0.69
C LEU A 138 -9.92 20.43 1.95
N THR A 139 -9.31 21.00 3.00
CA THR A 139 -10.01 21.38 4.22
C THR A 139 -11.09 22.43 3.94
N HIS A 140 -10.78 23.46 3.15
CA HIS A 140 -11.76 24.47 2.76
C HIS A 140 -12.93 23.88 1.97
N GLU A 141 -12.65 22.99 1.01
CA GLU A 141 -13.67 22.32 0.21
C GLU A 141 -14.59 21.46 1.10
N ALA A 142 -14.04 20.70 2.04
CA ALA A 142 -14.82 19.95 3.02
C ALA A 142 -15.68 20.86 3.92
N LEU A 143 -15.17 22.05 4.26
CA LEU A 143 -15.89 23.03 5.08
C LEU A 143 -17.01 23.77 4.35
N GLU A 144 -17.02 23.82 3.02
CA GLU A 144 -18.06 24.53 2.28
C GLU A 144 -19.47 24.00 2.58
N GLU A 145 -19.59 22.70 2.87
CA GLU A 145 -20.86 22.10 3.25
C GLU A 145 -21.37 22.58 4.62
N HIS A 146 -20.47 22.82 5.56
CA HIS A 146 -20.79 23.42 6.86
C HIS A 146 -21.12 24.90 6.71
N ARG A 147 -20.35 25.66 5.93
CA ARG A 147 -20.58 27.10 5.68
C ARG A 147 -21.95 27.37 5.05
N LYS A 148 -22.39 26.51 4.11
CA LYS A 148 -23.73 26.58 3.52
C LYS A 148 -24.82 26.38 4.57
N GLU A 149 -24.65 25.40 5.45
CA GLU A 149 -25.59 25.17 6.55
C GLU A 149 -25.60 26.35 7.52
N TRP A 150 -24.44 26.86 7.95
CA TRP A 150 -24.33 27.97 8.91
C TRP A 150 -25.04 29.25 8.44
N ARG A 151 -25.12 29.45 7.11
CA ARG A 151 -25.86 30.56 6.50
C ARG A 151 -27.37 30.41 6.67
N ASN A 152 -27.87 29.17 6.67
CA ASN A 152 -29.29 28.85 6.76
C ASN A 152 -29.74 28.64 8.22
N ILE A 153 -28.95 27.88 8.98
CA ILE A 153 -29.17 27.45 10.35
C ILE A 153 -27.99 27.99 11.13
N ARG A 154 -28.21 29.06 11.90
CA ARG A 154 -27.16 29.76 12.66
C ARG A 154 -26.23 28.77 13.38
N CYS A 155 -24.96 29.16 13.55
CA CYS A 155 -23.99 28.42 14.34
C CYS A 155 -23.65 29.13 15.64
N THR A 156 -23.06 28.40 16.59
CA THR A 156 -22.48 28.97 17.81
C THR A 156 -20.96 28.89 17.71
N ILE A 157 -20.28 30.02 17.91
CA ILE A 157 -18.83 30.07 18.02
C ILE A 157 -18.48 29.95 19.51
N MET A 158 -17.69 28.95 19.85
CA MET A 158 -17.15 28.80 21.20
C MET A 158 -15.65 29.03 21.17
N THR A 159 -15.16 29.70 22.22
CA THR A 159 -13.75 29.96 22.41
C THR A 159 -13.28 29.26 23.68
N TYR A 160 -12.18 28.54 23.60
CA TYR A 160 -11.51 27.98 24.75
C TYR A 160 -10.07 28.46 24.79
N GLY A 161 -9.67 29.06 25.90
CA GLY A 161 -8.33 29.59 26.09
C GLY A 161 -7.66 28.99 27.30
N TRP A 162 -6.36 28.76 27.20
CA TRP A 162 -5.53 28.48 28.37
C TRP A 162 -4.20 29.23 28.27
N THR A 163 -3.65 29.60 29.42
CA THR A 163 -2.37 30.30 29.52
C THR A 163 -1.37 29.41 30.24
N ASP A 164 -0.23 29.15 29.61
CA ASP A 164 0.85 28.39 30.23
C ASP A 164 1.58 29.24 31.30
N ARG A 165 2.34 28.59 32.18
CA ARG A 165 3.21 29.21 33.20
C ARG A 165 4.20 30.22 32.60
N LYS A 166 4.56 30.06 31.32
CA LYS A 166 5.39 31.00 30.55
C LYS A 166 4.64 32.25 30.06
N ARG A 167 3.37 32.43 30.44
CA ARG A 167 2.47 33.50 29.99
C ARG A 167 2.16 33.49 28.48
N THR A 168 2.30 32.33 27.84
CA THR A 168 1.82 32.12 26.47
C THR A 168 0.36 31.71 26.53
N THR A 169 -0.52 32.52 25.94
CA THR A 169 -1.96 32.20 25.84
C THR A 169 -2.27 31.56 24.50
N ILE A 170 -2.92 30.40 24.53
CA ILE A 170 -3.44 29.69 23.36
C ILE A 170 -4.95 29.81 23.39
N LEU A 171 -5.54 30.24 22.27
CA LEU A 171 -6.98 30.35 22.06
C LEU A 171 -7.39 29.42 20.93
N ASN A 172 -8.27 28.48 21.24
CA ASN A 172 -8.93 27.61 20.29
C ASN A 172 -10.32 28.16 19.99
N PHE A 173 -10.69 28.19 18.71
CA PHE A 173 -12.03 28.51 18.26
C PHE A 173 -12.66 27.21 17.76
N LEU A 174 -13.93 26.98 18.09
CA LEU A 174 -14.71 25.92 17.48
C LEU A 174 -16.06 26.47 17.08
N VAL A 175 -16.59 25.98 15.97
CA VAL A 175 -17.90 26.36 15.43
C VAL A 175 -18.81 25.14 15.53
N ASN A 176 -19.90 25.28 16.27
CA ASN A 176 -20.88 24.21 16.44
C ASN A 176 -22.16 24.51 15.65
N SER A 177 -22.62 23.53 14.86
CA SER A 177 -23.93 23.54 14.17
C SER A 177 -24.59 22.16 14.27
N PRO A 178 -25.88 22.02 13.90
CA PRO A 178 -26.55 20.71 13.91
C PRO A 178 -25.86 19.63 13.07
N LYS A 179 -25.15 20.00 12.00
CA LYS A 179 -24.31 19.09 11.21
C LYS A 179 -23.05 18.62 11.93
N GLY A 180 -22.60 19.33 12.96
CA GLY A 180 -21.47 18.95 13.78
C GLY A 180 -20.59 20.12 14.20
N THR A 181 -19.47 19.78 14.82
CA THR A 181 -18.48 20.73 15.31
C THR A 181 -17.28 20.76 14.39
N VAL A 182 -16.82 21.97 14.06
CA VAL A 182 -15.59 22.25 13.29
C VAL A 182 -14.59 22.98 14.19
N PHE A 183 -13.31 22.63 14.07
CA PHE A 183 -12.18 23.23 14.78
C PHE A 183 -11.29 24.05 13.83
#